data_AF-A0A852MKA0-F1
#
_entry.id   AF-A0A852MKA0-F1
#
_cell.length_a   1.000
_cell.length_b   1.000
_cell.length_c   1.000
_cell.angle_alpha   90.00
_cell.angle_beta   90.00
_cell.angle_gamma   90.00
#
_symmetry.space_group_name_H-M   'P 1'
#
loop_
_entity.id
_entity.type
_entity.pdbx_description
1 polymer ?
#
loop_
_entity_poly.entity_id
_entity_poly.type
_entity_poly.pdbx_seq_one_letter_code
_entity_poly.pdbx_strand_id
1 'polypeptide(L)'
;PAPSPRSYTALRDEAVKLFNSLQQLELEQDPVPLMQGILQTCLDLPPLVDEIYCQLVKQTTEPPAPGGQGDLHYWQLLTCMSCTFLPSLPVLRFLRFHLDRTESRFPASEMAKYACFIREAL
;
A
#
# COMPACT_ATOMS: atom_id res chain seq x y z
N PRO A 1 7.41 -21.45 21.73
CA PRO A 1 8.45 -20.43 21.46
C PRO A 1 7.79 -19.07 21.21
N ALA A 2 7.93 -18.13 22.15
CA ALA A 2 7.51 -16.75 21.90
C ALA A 2 8.37 -16.18 20.76
N PRO A 3 7.79 -15.42 19.81
CA PRO A 3 8.58 -14.79 18.76
C PRO A 3 9.59 -13.84 19.41
N SER A 4 10.85 -13.93 18.99
CA SER A 4 11.91 -13.00 19.40
C SER A 4 11.45 -11.55 19.17
N PRO A 5 11.73 -10.61 20.08
CA PRO A 5 11.41 -9.21 19.85
C PRO A 5 12.15 -8.77 18.58
N ARG A 6 11.40 -8.43 17.53
CA ARG A 6 11.97 -7.94 16.28
C ARG A 6 12.70 -6.64 16.61
N SER A 7 14.00 -6.59 16.36
CA SER A 7 14.83 -5.43 16.65
C SER A 7 14.61 -4.36 15.57
N TYR A 8 13.54 -3.59 15.70
CA TYR A 8 13.33 -2.40 14.87
C TYR A 8 14.36 -1.32 15.21
N THR A 9 14.83 -0.61 14.18
CA THR A 9 15.69 0.58 14.31
C THR A 9 14.83 1.83 14.53
N ALA A 10 15.39 3.04 14.37
CA ALA A 10 14.58 4.25 14.52
C ALA A 10 13.42 4.26 13.52
N LEU A 11 12.28 4.84 13.90
CA LEU A 11 11.06 4.88 13.06
C LEU A 11 11.34 5.40 11.64
N ARG A 12 12.21 6.40 11.52
CA ARG A 12 12.65 6.95 10.22
C ARG A 12 13.37 5.91 9.38
N ASP A 13 14.24 5.09 9.98
CA ASP A 13 15.00 4.08 9.27
C ASP A 13 14.07 2.95 8.79
N GLU A 14 13.07 2.59 9.60
CA GLU A 14 12.02 1.64 9.20
C GLU A 14 11.15 2.18 8.07
N ALA A 15 10.82 3.47 8.07
CA ALA A 15 10.12 4.10 6.95
C ALA A 15 10.94 4.06 5.65
N VAL A 16 12.27 4.27 5.73
CA VAL A 16 13.17 4.15 4.56
C VAL A 16 13.26 2.71 4.07
N LYS A 17 13.35 1.73 4.97
CA LYS A 17 13.33 0.31 4.62
C LYS A 17 12.02 -0.07 3.93
N LEU A 18 10.89 0.37 4.46
CA LEU A 18 9.58 0.15 3.87
C LEU A 18 9.46 0.76 2.47
N PHE A 19 9.98 1.97 2.28
CA PHE A 19 10.04 2.58 0.95
C PHE A 19 10.83 1.71 -0.03
N ASN A 20 12.00 1.21 0.36
CA ASN A 20 12.79 0.31 -0.47
C ASN A 20 12.04 -1.00 -0.77
N SER A 21 11.35 -1.58 0.21
CA SER A 21 10.49 -2.76 0.01
C SER A 21 9.37 -2.49 -0.98
N LEU A 22 8.73 -1.32 -0.92
CA LEU A 22 7.72 -0.92 -1.90
C LEU A 22 8.31 -0.76 -3.30
N GLN A 23 9.53 -0.23 -3.44
CA GLN A 23 10.18 -0.18 -4.75
C GLN A 23 10.51 -1.58 -5.29
N GLN A 24 10.94 -2.50 -4.43
CA GLN A 24 11.20 -3.89 -4.83
C GLN A 24 9.93 -4.60 -5.31
N LEU A 25 8.79 -4.33 -4.67
CA LEU A 25 7.49 -4.93 -4.99
C LEU A 25 7.10 -4.79 -6.48
N GLU A 26 7.51 -3.72 -7.15
CA GLU A 26 7.22 -3.49 -8.57
C GLU A 26 7.81 -4.58 -9.48
N LEU A 27 8.94 -5.17 -9.07
CA LEU A 27 9.74 -6.11 -9.86
C LEU A 27 9.59 -7.56 -9.40
N GLU A 28 8.94 -7.79 -8.26
CA GLU A 28 8.83 -9.12 -7.66
C GLU A 28 7.91 -10.05 -8.47
N GLN A 29 8.34 -11.30 -8.66
CA GLN A 29 7.51 -12.32 -9.32
C GLN A 29 6.52 -12.96 -8.35
N ASP A 30 6.90 -13.11 -7.09
CA ASP A 30 6.03 -13.55 -5.99
C ASP A 30 5.93 -12.42 -4.95
N PRO A 31 4.96 -11.50 -5.08
CA PRO A 31 4.87 -10.32 -4.22
C PRO A 31 4.37 -10.65 -2.80
N VAL A 32 3.78 -11.84 -2.58
CA VAL A 32 3.03 -12.16 -1.35
C VAL A 32 3.90 -12.10 -0.09
N PRO A 33 5.11 -12.71 -0.03
CA PRO A 33 5.95 -12.64 1.16
C PRO A 33 6.37 -11.21 1.50
N LEU A 34 6.64 -10.39 0.48
CA LEU A 34 7.04 -9.00 0.66
C LEU A 34 5.89 -8.14 1.18
N MET A 35 4.69 -8.31 0.61
CA MET A 35 3.45 -7.66 1.10
C MET A 35 3.16 -8.04 2.56
N GLN A 36 3.29 -9.31 2.92
CA GLN A 36 3.14 -9.77 4.31
C GLN A 36 4.16 -9.12 5.24
N GLY A 37 5.42 -8.98 4.80
CA GLY A 37 6.46 -8.27 5.54
C GLY A 37 6.12 -6.79 5.80
N ILE A 38 5.58 -6.10 4.79
CA ILE A 38 5.13 -4.70 4.92
C ILE A 38 3.96 -4.59 5.90
N LEU A 39 2.91 -5.39 5.71
CA LEU A 39 1.74 -5.42 6.60
C LEU A 39 2.15 -5.70 8.04
N GLN A 40 3.04 -6.67 8.24
CA GLN A 40 3.53 -7.00 9.56
C GLN A 40 4.36 -5.87 10.20
N THR A 41 5.15 -5.15 9.42
CA THR A 41 5.85 -3.96 9.92
C THR A 41 4.88 -2.87 10.35
N CYS A 42 3.78 -2.65 9.62
CA CYS A 42 2.72 -1.73 10.02
C CYS A 42 1.97 -2.20 11.28
N LEU A 43 1.76 -3.51 11.46
CA LEU A 43 1.20 -4.07 12.70
C LEU A 43 2.10 -3.74 13.90
N ASP A 44 3.41 -3.93 13.73
CA ASP A 44 4.40 -3.73 14.80
C ASP A 44 4.70 -2.25 15.04
N LEU A 45 4.54 -1.40 14.02
CA LEU A 45 4.81 0.05 14.04
C LEU A 45 3.62 0.85 13.47
N PRO A 46 2.53 1.02 14.24
CA PRO A 46 1.34 1.75 13.80
C PRO A 46 1.57 3.16 13.23
N PRO A 47 2.57 3.95 13.70
CA PRO A 47 2.87 5.26 13.09
C PRO A 47 3.25 5.20 11.60
N LEU A 48 3.59 4.03 11.05
CA LEU A 48 3.94 3.86 9.63
C LEU A 48 2.73 3.58 8.73
N VAL A 49 1.54 3.34 9.28
CA VAL A 49 0.34 3.02 8.48
C VAL A 49 0.02 4.15 7.50
N ASP A 50 -0.08 5.39 8.00
CA ASP A 50 -0.36 6.57 7.17
C ASP A 50 0.72 6.81 6.11
N GLU A 51 1.99 6.55 6.46
CA GLU A 51 3.11 6.67 5.53
C GLU A 51 2.98 5.68 4.38
N ILE A 52 2.65 4.41 4.67
CA ILE A 52 2.43 3.39 3.62
C ILE A 52 1.26 3.74 2.72
N TYR A 53 0.13 4.22 3.29
CA TYR A 53 -0.98 4.70 2.46
C TYR A 53 -0.54 5.83 1.51
N CYS A 54 0.21 6.81 2.02
CA CYS A 54 0.72 7.91 1.19
C CYS A 54 1.68 7.42 0.10
N GLN A 55 2.59 6.51 0.43
CA GLN A 55 3.53 5.95 -0.52
C GLN A 55 2.83 5.13 -1.61
N LEU A 56 1.83 4.31 -1.26
CA LEU A 56 1.05 3.56 -2.24
C LEU A 56 0.29 4.47 -3.19
N VAL A 57 -0.41 5.49 -2.66
CA VAL A 57 -1.10 6.50 -3.49
C VAL A 57 -0.13 7.21 -4.43
N LYS A 58 1.09 7.50 -3.98
CA LYS A 58 2.13 8.09 -4.83
C LYS A 58 2.50 7.14 -5.97
N GLN A 59 2.75 5.87 -5.68
CA GLN A 59 3.20 4.90 -6.70
C GLN A 59 2.11 4.56 -7.72
N THR A 60 0.83 4.62 -7.34
CA THR A 60 -0.31 4.42 -8.24
C THR A 60 -0.78 5.70 -8.94
N THR A 61 -0.17 6.85 -8.64
CA THR A 61 -0.47 8.11 -9.34
C THR A 61 0.39 8.24 -10.58
N GLU A 62 -0.24 8.09 -11.75
CA GLU A 62 0.41 8.25 -13.06
C GLU A 62 1.66 7.37 -13.24
N PRO A 63 1.55 6.05 -12.98
CA PRO A 63 2.67 5.14 -13.14
C PRO A 63 3.10 5.09 -14.63
N PRO A 64 4.37 4.75 -14.92
CA PRO A 64 4.87 4.64 -16.29
C PRO A 64 4.09 3.65 -17.17
N ALA A 65 3.56 2.59 -16.56
CA ALA A 65 2.74 1.57 -17.22
C ALA A 65 1.47 1.28 -16.38
N PRO A 66 0.41 2.09 -16.51
CA PRO A 66 -0.84 1.89 -15.77
C PRO A 66 -1.47 0.52 -16.08
N GLY A 67 -1.81 -0.24 -15.05
CA GLY A 67 -2.33 -1.60 -15.16
C GLY A 67 -1.27 -2.67 -15.50
N GLY A 68 0.00 -2.30 -15.57
CA GLY A 68 1.11 -3.26 -15.64
C GLY A 68 1.28 -4.04 -14.34
N GLN A 69 2.03 -5.14 -14.37
CA GLN A 69 2.21 -6.04 -13.22
C GLN A 69 2.63 -5.29 -11.94
N GLY A 70 3.67 -4.47 -12.03
CA GLY A 70 4.18 -3.72 -10.87
C GLY A 70 3.17 -2.72 -10.29
N ASP A 71 2.41 -2.02 -11.15
CA ASP A 71 1.32 -1.15 -10.72
C ASP A 71 0.22 -1.93 -9.99
N LEU A 72 -0.16 -3.09 -10.54
CA LEU A 72 -1.16 -3.96 -9.89
C LEU A 72 -0.69 -4.52 -8.54
N HIS A 73 0.61 -4.74 -8.33
CA HIS A 73 1.10 -5.13 -7.00
C HIS A 73 0.87 -4.03 -5.95
N TYR A 74 1.00 -2.75 -6.33
CA TYR A 74 0.66 -1.64 -5.43
C TYR A 74 -0.83 -1.60 -5.09
N TRP A 75 -1.71 -1.80 -6.08
CA TRP A 75 -3.15 -1.88 -5.86
C TRP A 75 -3.56 -3.08 -4.99
N GLN A 76 -2.90 -4.21 -5.16
CA GLN A 76 -3.09 -5.39 -4.30
C GLN A 76 -2.66 -5.11 -2.86
N LEU A 77 -1.52 -4.45 -2.65
CA LEU A 77 -1.07 -4.11 -1.30
C LEU A 77 -1.96 -3.07 -0.66
N LEU A 78 -2.42 -2.07 -1.41
CA LEU A 78 -3.39 -1.08 -0.93
C LEU A 78 -4.71 -1.74 -0.52
N THR A 79 -5.14 -2.77 -1.25
CA THR A 79 -6.30 -3.61 -0.90
C THR A 79 -6.07 -4.38 0.40
N CYS A 80 -4.89 -4.99 0.59
CA CYS A 80 -4.57 -5.65 1.84
C CYS A 80 -4.51 -4.67 3.02
N MET A 81 -3.92 -3.48 2.81
CA MET A 81 -3.86 -2.41 3.80
C MET A 81 -5.26 -1.99 4.24
N SER A 82 -6.20 -1.78 3.30
CA SER A 82 -7.58 -1.36 3.62
C SER A 82 -8.35 -2.38 4.45
N CYS A 83 -8.07 -3.67 4.25
CA CYS A 83 -8.67 -4.73 5.05
C CYS A 83 -8.03 -4.90 6.43
N THR A 84 -6.86 -4.31 6.68
CA THR A 84 -6.06 -4.58 7.88
C THR A 84 -5.99 -3.36 8.81
N PHE A 85 -5.93 -2.14 8.25
CA PHE A 85 -5.70 -0.91 8.99
C PHE A 85 -6.56 0.24 8.48
N LEU A 86 -7.06 1.06 9.40
CA LEU A 86 -7.71 2.32 9.09
C LEU A 86 -6.67 3.46 9.10
N PRO A 87 -6.48 4.23 8.01
CA PRO A 87 -5.63 5.42 8.04
C PRO A 87 -6.26 6.55 8.87
N SER A 88 -5.47 7.55 9.22
CA SER A 88 -6.01 8.77 9.82
C SER A 88 -6.98 9.49 8.88
N LEU A 89 -7.91 10.26 9.45
CA LEU A 89 -8.95 10.94 8.67
C LEU A 89 -8.42 11.85 7.53
N PRO A 90 -7.33 12.62 7.70
CA PRO A 90 -6.74 13.38 6.59
C PRO A 90 -6.27 12.48 5.44
N VAL A 91 -5.58 11.38 5.76
CA VAL A 91 -5.07 10.42 4.78
C VAL A 91 -6.22 9.65 4.11
N LEU A 92 -7.27 9.30 4.85
CA LEU A 92 -8.47 8.66 4.30
C LEU A 92 -9.17 9.54 3.25
N ARG A 93 -9.31 10.85 3.51
CA ARG A 93 -9.89 11.79 2.53
C ARG A 93 -9.01 11.90 1.28
N PHE A 94 -7.70 11.95 1.46
CA PHE A 94 -6.75 11.98 0.36
C PHE A 94 -6.81 10.70 -0.47
N LEU A 95 -6.89 9.54 0.18
CA LEU A 95 -7.06 8.24 -0.46
C LEU A 95 -8.36 8.21 -1.28
N ARG A 96 -9.52 8.54 -0.70
CA ARG A 96 -10.81 8.52 -1.42
C ARG A 96 -10.78 9.38 -2.68
N PHE A 97 -10.18 10.57 -2.62
CA PHE A 97 -9.99 11.40 -3.81
C PHE A 97 -9.16 10.70 -4.90
N HIS A 98 -8.08 10.01 -4.52
CA HIS A 98 -7.26 9.23 -5.45
C HIS A 98 -8.03 8.04 -6.06
N LEU A 99 -8.85 7.33 -5.26
CA LEU A 99 -9.68 6.22 -5.74
C LEU A 99 -10.70 6.71 -6.78
N ASP A 100 -11.44 7.77 -6.47
CA ASP A 100 -12.43 8.35 -7.39
C ASP A 100 -11.79 8.84 -8.70
N ARG A 101 -10.61 9.46 -8.62
CA ARG A 101 -9.83 9.87 -9.80
C ARG A 101 -9.43 8.66 -10.65
N THR A 102 -9.04 7.55 -10.02
CA THR A 102 -8.62 6.32 -10.71
C THR A 102 -9.80 5.68 -11.44
N GLU A 103 -10.95 5.54 -10.76
CA GLU A 103 -12.18 5.02 -11.37
C GLU A 103 -12.66 5.90 -12.54
N SER A 104 -12.59 7.22 -12.40
CA SER A 104 -12.98 8.13 -13.48
C SER A 104 -12.06 8.06 -14.70
N ARG A 105 -10.74 7.90 -14.49
CA ARG A 105 -9.76 7.88 -15.58
C ARG A 105 -9.65 6.52 -16.27
N PHE A 106 -9.85 5.43 -15.52
CA PHE A 106 -9.65 4.06 -16.01
C PHE A 106 -10.82 3.12 -15.67
N PRO A 107 -12.08 3.44 -16.05
CA PRO A 107 -13.30 2.83 -15.52
C PRO A 107 -13.47 1.32 -15.75
N ALA A 108 -12.77 0.73 -16.73
CA ALA A 108 -12.85 -0.70 -17.05
C ALA A 108 -11.57 -1.47 -16.69
N SER A 109 -10.64 -0.84 -15.96
CA SER A 109 -9.35 -1.45 -15.59
C SER A 109 -9.45 -2.28 -14.31
N GLU A 110 -8.47 -3.18 -14.10
CA GLU A 110 -8.30 -3.85 -12.80
C GLU A 110 -8.06 -2.85 -11.66
N MET A 111 -7.36 -1.74 -11.93
CA MET A 111 -7.12 -0.67 -10.96
C MET A 111 -8.44 -0.08 -10.44
N ALA A 112 -9.42 0.15 -11.33
CA ALA A 112 -10.74 0.65 -10.93
C ALA A 112 -11.53 -0.37 -10.09
N LYS A 113 -11.35 -1.67 -10.34
CA LYS A 113 -11.94 -2.73 -9.50
C LYS A 113 -11.33 -2.75 -8.10
N TYR A 114 -10.00 -2.65 -8.00
CA TYR A 114 -9.31 -2.51 -6.72
C TYR A 114 -9.76 -1.23 -6.00
N ALA A 115 -9.82 -0.09 -6.70
CA ALA A 115 -10.22 1.18 -6.11
C ALA A 115 -11.65 1.14 -5.53
N CYS A 116 -12.59 0.55 -6.28
CA CYS A 116 -13.95 0.36 -5.81
C CYS A 116 -13.99 -0.50 -4.53
N PHE A 117 -13.27 -1.63 -4.53
CA PHE A 117 -13.18 -2.52 -3.37
C PHE A 117 -12.59 -1.82 -2.14
N ILE A 118 -11.46 -1.11 -2.31
CA ILE A 118 -10.80 -0.36 -1.23
C ILE A 118 -11.74 0.68 -0.64
N ARG A 119 -12.52 1.38 -1.46
CA ARG A 119 -13.50 2.37 -1.01
C ARG A 119 -14.62 1.75 -0.19
N GLU A 120 -15.07 0.55 -0.55
CA GLU A 120 -16.10 -0.18 0.21
C GLU A 120 -15.57 -0.73 1.54
N ALA A 121 -14.27 -1.05 1.60
CA ALA A 121 -13.63 -1.58 2.81
C ALA A 121 -13.34 -0.49 3.89
N LEU A 122 -13.33 0.80 3.55
CA LEU A 122 -12.93 1.93 4.41
C LEU A 122 -14.02 2.99 4.62
#